data_AF-A0A3D8HC59-F1
#
_entry.id   AF-A0A3D8HC59-F1
#
_cell.length_a   1.000
_cell.length_b   1.000
_cell.length_c   1.000
_cell.angle_alpha   90.00
_cell.angle_beta   90.00
_cell.angle_gamma   90.00
#
_symmetry.space_group_name_H-M   'P 1'
#
loop_
_entity.id
_entity.type
_entity.pdbx_description
1 polymer ?
#
loop_
_entity_poly.entity_id
_entity_poly.type
_entity_poly.pdbx_seq_one_letter_code
_entity_poly.pdbx_strand_id
1 'polypeptide(L)'
;MERANPVATLLEQALSLAQHSAGIPVIVDYDAITRAAIKVAREEREKIASDPKILLTQNEAHIRYGKSVITALVRRGYLQQYKFDLREAYDEEGCLIRKAKGVVYYRVIEIEKALEEGNVLKGTRRILK
;
A
#
# COMPACT_ATOMS: atom_id res chain seq x y z
N MET A 1 8.47 1.11 -74.48
CA MET A 1 7.73 0.81 -73.23
C MET A 1 8.78 0.50 -72.16
N GLU A 2 9.24 1.52 -71.46
CA GLU A 2 10.17 1.35 -70.34
C GLU A 2 9.44 0.64 -69.19
N ARG A 3 9.98 -0.49 -68.75
CA ARG A 3 9.46 -1.23 -67.60
C ARG A 3 9.74 -0.40 -66.35
N ALA A 4 8.70 0.20 -65.77
CA ALA A 4 8.80 0.88 -64.49
C ALA A 4 9.50 -0.03 -63.47
N ASN A 5 10.57 0.48 -62.85
CA ASN A 5 11.38 -0.29 -61.92
C ASN A 5 10.53 -0.62 -60.67
N PRO A 6 10.25 -1.90 -60.38
CA PRO A 6 9.35 -2.29 -59.29
C PRO A 6 9.90 -1.94 -57.90
N VAL A 7 11.22 -1.74 -57.79
CA VAL A 7 11.87 -1.30 -56.56
C VAL A 7 11.58 0.17 -56.28
N ALA A 8 11.48 1.01 -57.32
CA ALA A 8 11.18 2.42 -57.18
C ALA A 8 9.73 2.64 -56.72
N THR A 9 8.78 1.87 -57.25
CA THR A 9 7.37 1.94 -56.83
C THR A 9 7.17 1.43 -55.40
N LEU A 10 7.90 0.40 -54.97
CA LEU A 10 7.89 -0.06 -53.58
C LEU A 10 8.48 0.99 -52.62
N LEU A 11 9.55 1.67 -53.05
CA LEU A 11 10.16 2.75 -52.27
C LEU A 11 9.20 3.93 -52.09
N GLU A 12 8.51 4.34 -53.16
CA GLU A 12 7.49 5.39 -53.11
C GLU A 12 6.29 5.01 -52.22
N GLN A 13 5.85 3.74 -52.27
CA GLN A 13 4.81 3.23 -51.37
C GLN A 13 5.27 3.25 -49.90
N ALA A 14 6.50 2.82 -49.61
CA ALA A 14 7.04 2.85 -48.26
C ALA A 14 7.17 4.29 -47.71
N LEU A 15 7.64 5.22 -48.55
CA LEU A 15 7.76 6.64 -48.19
C LEU A 15 6.40 7.30 -47.96
N SER A 16 5.39 6.99 -48.78
CA SER A 16 4.04 7.52 -48.58
C SER A 16 3.38 6.98 -47.31
N LEU A 17 3.57 5.69 -46.96
CA LEU A 17 3.09 5.13 -45.69
C LEU A 17 3.79 5.75 -44.48
N ALA A 18 5.09 6.03 -44.58
CA ALA A 18 5.84 6.71 -43.52
C ALA A 18 5.45 8.18 -43.34
N GLN A 19 5.04 8.86 -44.42
CA GLN A 19 4.49 10.22 -44.34
C GLN A 19 3.08 10.28 -43.75
N HIS A 20 2.31 9.18 -43.87
CA HIS A 20 0.94 9.07 -43.34
C HIS A 20 0.86 8.48 -41.93
N SER A 21 1.97 8.01 -41.34
CA SER A 21 2.01 7.75 -39.90
C SER A 21 2.15 9.08 -39.16
N ALA A 22 1.08 9.88 -39.21
CA ALA A 22 0.86 10.97 -38.27
C ALA A 22 1.06 10.37 -36.88
N GLY A 23 2.19 10.70 -36.25
CA GLY A 23 2.56 10.20 -34.94
C GLY A 23 1.39 10.49 -34.03
N ILE A 24 0.69 9.43 -33.61
CA ILE A 24 -0.42 9.54 -32.68
C ILE A 24 0.16 10.28 -31.48
N PRO A 25 -0.33 11.49 -31.15
CA PRO A 25 0.19 12.21 -30.01
C PRO A 25 -0.12 11.36 -28.79
N VAL A 26 0.92 10.72 -28.23
CA VAL A 26 0.81 10.00 -26.97
C VAL A 26 0.74 11.06 -25.89
N ILE A 27 -0.47 11.54 -25.61
CA ILE A 27 -0.75 12.45 -24.50
C ILE A 27 -0.65 11.60 -23.24
N VAL A 28 0.52 11.62 -22.60
CA VAL A 28 0.73 10.95 -21.32
C VAL A 28 0.12 11.82 -20.23
N ASP A 29 -1.04 11.39 -19.71
CA ASP A 29 -1.67 12.00 -18.54
C ASP A 29 -0.92 11.56 -17.27
N TYR A 30 0.09 12.34 -16.90
CA TYR A 30 0.89 12.09 -15.70
C TYR A 30 0.04 12.14 -14.42
N ASP A 31 -1.01 12.96 -14.36
CA ASP A 31 -1.89 13.03 -13.18
C ASP A 31 -2.71 11.75 -13.00
N ALA A 32 -3.18 11.15 -14.10
CA ALA A 32 -3.83 9.84 -14.07
C ALA A 32 -2.87 8.74 -13.59
N ILE A 33 -1.62 8.75 -14.06
CA ILE A 33 -0.58 7.80 -13.63
C ILE A 33 -0.27 7.98 -12.15
N THR A 34 -0.09 9.22 -11.67
CA THR A 34 0.20 9.50 -10.27
C THR A 34 -0.98 9.09 -9.37
N ARG A 35 -2.23 9.40 -9.76
CA ARG A 35 -3.42 8.96 -9.01
C ARG A 35 -3.53 7.43 -8.96
N ALA A 36 -3.26 6.75 -10.07
CA ALA A 36 -3.23 5.29 -10.12
C ALA A 36 -2.12 4.71 -9.22
N ALA A 37 -0.92 5.29 -9.25
CA ALA A 37 0.20 4.88 -8.40
C ALA A 37 -0.11 5.06 -6.91
N ILE A 38 -0.68 6.21 -6.52
CA ILE A 38 -1.12 6.46 -5.14
C ILE A 38 -2.19 5.45 -4.72
N LYS A 39 -3.16 5.16 -5.60
CA LYS A 39 -4.23 4.20 -5.33
C LYS A 39 -3.67 2.78 -5.12
N VAL A 40 -2.78 2.32 -6.00
CA VAL A 40 -2.13 1.01 -5.88
C VAL A 40 -1.28 0.94 -4.61
N ALA A 41 -0.48 1.98 -4.31
CA ALA A 41 0.31 2.01 -3.08
C ALA A 41 -0.55 1.95 -1.82
N ARG A 42 -1.73 2.60 -1.84
CA ARG A 42 -2.70 2.53 -0.76
C ARG A 42 -3.31 1.13 -0.63
N GLU A 43 -3.72 0.52 -1.74
CA GLU A 43 -4.29 -0.84 -1.76
C GLU A 43 -3.28 -1.89 -1.30
N GLU A 44 -2.01 -1.79 -1.70
CA GLU A 44 -0.95 -2.68 -1.22
C GLU A 44 -0.70 -2.48 0.28
N ARG A 45 -0.71 -1.23 0.76
CA ARG A 45 -0.58 -0.94 2.20
C ARG A 45 -1.77 -1.48 2.99
N GLU A 46 -2.98 -1.41 2.44
CA GLU A 46 -4.19 -1.98 3.02
C GLU A 46 -4.14 -3.52 3.01
N LYS A 47 -3.64 -4.17 1.95
CA LYS A 47 -3.45 -5.63 1.90
C LYS A 47 -2.44 -6.12 2.92
N ILE A 48 -1.30 -5.42 3.04
CA ILE A 48 -0.25 -5.73 4.01
C ILE A 48 -0.79 -5.53 5.44
N ALA A 49 -1.44 -4.40 5.72
CA ALA A 49 -2.07 -4.16 7.02
C ALA A 49 -3.20 -5.15 7.33
N SER A 50 -3.85 -5.68 6.30
CA SER A 50 -4.88 -6.73 6.41
C SER A 50 -4.30 -8.14 6.58
N ASP A 51 -2.99 -8.34 6.43
CA ASP A 51 -2.39 -9.65 6.67
C ASP A 51 -2.35 -9.90 8.19
N PRO A 52 -3.11 -10.90 8.70
CA PRO A 52 -3.18 -11.19 10.13
C PRO A 52 -1.87 -11.69 10.71
N LYS A 53 -0.83 -11.93 9.90
CA LYS A 53 0.48 -12.41 10.36
C LYS A 53 1.45 -11.30 10.74
N ILE A 54 1.17 -10.05 10.39
CA ILE A 54 2.08 -8.93 10.67
C ILE A 54 1.93 -8.47 12.12
N LEU A 55 3.04 -8.50 12.84
CA LEU A 55 3.14 -8.04 14.22
C LEU A 55 4.00 -6.80 14.33
N LEU A 56 3.62 -5.94 15.26
CA LEU A 56 4.43 -4.82 15.73
C LEU A 56 4.80 -5.03 17.19
N THR A 57 6.03 -4.65 17.54
CA THR A 57 6.41 -4.53 18.94
C THR A 57 5.62 -3.40 19.61
N GLN A 58 5.48 -3.45 20.93
CA GLN A 58 4.84 -2.38 21.68
C GLN A 58 5.50 -1.01 21.44
N ASN A 59 6.82 -0.96 21.28
CA ASN A 59 7.53 0.29 21.03
C ASN A 59 7.18 0.86 19.65
N GLU A 60 7.16 0.04 18.61
CA GLU A 60 6.74 0.46 17.27
C GLU A 60 5.28 0.89 17.25
N ALA A 61 4.39 0.15 17.91
CA ALA A 61 2.99 0.52 18.02
C ALA A 61 2.80 1.88 18.73
N HIS A 62 3.59 2.16 19.78
CA HIS A 62 3.57 3.46 20.44
C HIS A 62 4.06 4.60 19.55
N ILE A 63 5.08 4.36 18.73
CA ILE A 63 5.62 5.36 17.80
C ILE A 63 4.62 5.62 16.67
N ARG A 64 4.04 4.57 16.09
CA ARG A 64 3.18 4.63 14.91
C ARG A 64 1.77 5.15 15.20
N TYR A 65 1.13 4.66 16.27
CA TYR A 65 -0.26 4.98 16.61
C TYR A 65 -0.40 5.92 17.83
N GLY A 66 0.70 6.15 18.55
CA GLY A 66 0.72 6.95 19.76
C GLY A 66 0.55 6.13 21.04
N LYS A 67 1.44 6.37 22.01
CA LYS A 67 1.44 5.66 23.31
C LYS A 67 0.11 5.75 24.06
N SER A 68 -0.51 6.92 24.09
CA SER A 68 -1.79 7.15 24.78
C SER A 68 -2.93 6.35 24.16
N VAL A 69 -2.94 6.24 22.83
CA VAL A 69 -3.95 5.51 22.05
C VAL A 69 -3.83 4.01 22.34
N ILE A 70 -2.65 3.43 22.13
CA ILE A 70 -2.41 2.00 22.41
C ILE A 70 -2.72 1.66 23.86
N THR A 71 -2.29 2.49 24.81
CA THR A 71 -2.59 2.28 26.24
C THR A 71 -4.10 2.31 26.51
N ALA A 72 -4.84 3.22 25.87
CA ALA A 72 -6.30 3.31 26.01
C ALA A 72 -7.01 2.09 25.41
N LEU A 73 -6.59 1.63 24.22
CA LEU A 73 -7.15 0.46 23.56
C LEU A 73 -6.93 -0.81 24.40
N VAL A 74 -5.74 -1.00 24.97
CA VAL A 74 -5.43 -2.13 25.85
C VAL A 74 -6.23 -2.06 27.15
N ARG A 75 -6.26 -0.90 27.81
CA ARG A 75 -6.99 -0.74 29.09
C ARG A 75 -8.49 -0.96 28.95
N ARG A 76 -9.07 -0.64 27.79
CA ARG A 76 -10.49 -0.82 27.50
C ARG A 76 -10.82 -2.21 26.96
N GLY A 77 -9.82 -3.05 26.72
CA GLY A 77 -10.00 -4.41 26.22
C GLY A 77 -10.21 -4.54 24.71
N TYR A 78 -10.09 -3.44 23.95
CA TYR A 78 -10.20 -3.47 22.48
C TYR A 78 -8.96 -4.05 21.81
N LEU A 79 -7.79 -3.94 22.45
CA LEU A 79 -6.53 -4.46 21.94
C LEU A 79 -5.91 -5.47 22.92
N GLN A 80 -5.59 -6.65 22.43
CA GLN A 80 -4.95 -7.70 23.22
C GLN A 80 -3.48 -7.90 22.82
N GLN A 81 -2.66 -8.29 23.79
CA GLN A 81 -1.27 -8.67 23.51
C GLN A 81 -1.26 -9.97 22.70
N TYR A 82 -0.47 -10.01 21.64
CA TYR A 82 -0.30 -11.19 20.82
C TYR A 82 0.34 -12.31 21.62
N LYS A 83 -0.30 -13.49 21.61
CA LYS A 83 0.25 -14.72 22.16
C LYS A 83 0.85 -15.52 21.01
N PHE A 84 2.15 -15.76 21.08
CA PHE A 84 2.83 -16.63 20.13
C PHE A 84 2.38 -18.07 20.35
N ASP A 85 1.66 -18.60 19.35
CA ASP A 85 1.24 -19.99 19.27
C ASP A 85 2.07 -20.73 18.20
N LEU A 86 1.49 -21.74 17.55
CA LEU A 86 2.09 -22.55 16.48
C LEU A 86 2.20 -21.84 15.11
N ARG A 87 1.59 -20.65 14.96
CA ARG A 87 1.56 -19.92 13.69
C ARG A 87 2.80 -19.06 13.53
N GLU A 88 3.39 -19.13 12.34
CA GLU A 88 4.46 -18.22 11.93
C GLU A 88 3.92 -16.79 11.87
N ALA A 89 4.69 -15.88 12.47
CA ALA A 89 4.41 -14.46 12.48
C ALA A 89 5.57 -13.72 11.83
N TYR A 90 5.26 -12.63 11.14
CA TYR A 90 6.23 -11.85 10.40
C TYR A 90 6.19 -10.39 10.87
N ASP A 91 7.29 -9.67 10.68
CA ASP A 91 7.31 -8.22 10.81
C ASP A 91 6.87 -7.54 9.51
N GLU A 92 6.89 -6.20 9.49
CA GLU A 92 6.54 -5.40 8.31
C GLU A 92 7.51 -5.60 7.13
N GLU A 93 8.72 -6.09 7.39
CA GLU A 93 9.76 -6.38 6.38
C GLU A 93 9.64 -7.81 5.83
N GLY A 94 8.70 -8.61 6.35
CA GLY A 94 8.49 -10.01 5.96
C GLY A 94 9.47 -10.98 6.62
N CYS A 95 10.23 -10.54 7.61
CA CYS A 95 11.12 -11.38 8.40
C CYS A 95 10.33 -12.16 9.47
N LEU A 96 10.71 -13.42 9.68
CA LEU A 96 10.08 -14.29 10.67
C LEU A 96 10.40 -13.81 12.10
N ILE A 97 9.36 -13.49 12.87
CA ILE A 97 9.51 -13.09 14.26
C ILE A 97 9.56 -14.34 15.14
N ARG A 98 10.67 -14.52 15.85
CA ARG A 98 10.78 -15.45 16.98
C ARG A 98 10.56 -14.69 18.28
N LYS A 99 9.70 -15.21 19.16
CA LYS A 99 9.35 -14.57 20.43
C LYS A 99 10.60 -14.19 21.24
N ALA A 100 10.85 -12.90 21.39
CA ALA A 100 11.86 -12.38 22.30
C ALA A 100 11.31 -12.31 23.74
N LYS A 101 12.14 -12.65 24.74
CA LYS A 101 11.74 -12.63 26.15
C LYS A 101 11.48 -11.18 26.60
N GLY A 102 10.30 -10.93 27.18
CA GLY A 102 9.93 -9.62 27.74
C GLY A 102 9.42 -8.60 26.71
N VAL A 103 9.29 -8.97 25.43
CA VAL A 103 8.77 -8.09 24.39
C VAL A 103 7.29 -8.39 24.15
N VAL A 104 6.46 -7.34 24.15
CA VAL A 104 5.03 -7.41 23.84
C VAL A 104 4.83 -7.08 22.37
N TYR A 105 4.00 -7.88 21.70
CA TYR A 105 3.63 -7.70 20.31
C TYR A 105 2.14 -7.49 20.16
N TYR A 106 1.73 -6.79 19.11
CA TYR A 106 0.34 -6.57 18.73
C TYR A 106 0.18 -6.86 17.24
N ARG A 107 -0.97 -7.41 16.85
CA ARG A 107 -1.30 -7.55 15.42
C ARG A 107 -1.72 -6.22 14.84
N VAL A 108 -1.16 -5.85 13.68
CA VAL A 108 -1.50 -4.60 13.00
C VAL A 108 -3.00 -4.53 12.71
N ILE A 109 -3.57 -5.61 12.17
CA ILE A 109 -5.00 -5.69 11.87
C ILE A 109 -5.89 -5.52 13.12
N GLU A 110 -5.44 -5.99 14.28
CA GLU A 110 -6.20 -5.83 15.53
C GLU A 110 -6.14 -4.38 16.03
N ILE A 111 -5.01 -3.69 15.85
CA ILE A 111 -4.90 -2.26 16.16
C ILE A 111 -5.83 -1.46 15.26
N GLU A 112 -5.77 -1.68 13.94
CA GLU A 112 -6.61 -0.96 12.97
C GLU A 112 -8.11 -1.19 13.24
N LYS A 113 -8.53 -2.45 13.46
CA LYS A 113 -9.91 -2.76 13.88
C LYS A 113 -10.29 -2.11 15.20
N ALA A 114 -9.41 -2.16 16.19
CA ALA A 114 -9.65 -1.52 17.49
C ALA A 114 -9.74 0.01 17.39
N LEU A 115 -9.10 0.63 16.39
CA LEU A 115 -9.24 2.06 16.10
C LEU A 115 -10.56 2.37 15.41
N GLU A 116 -11.01 1.52 14.48
CA GLU A 116 -12.30 1.64 13.82
C GLU A 116 -13.47 1.43 14.79
N GLU A 117 -13.44 0.36 15.58
CA GLU A 117 -14.39 0.10 16.68
C GLU A 117 -14.27 1.16 17.78
N GLY A 118 -13.03 1.59 18.05
CA GLY A 118 -12.68 2.61 19.01
C GLY A 118 -12.96 4.04 18.53
N ASN A 119 -13.50 4.27 17.32
CA ASN A 119 -13.85 5.60 16.79
C ASN A 119 -14.95 6.31 17.63
N VAL A 120 -15.50 5.61 18.64
CA VAL A 120 -16.15 6.18 19.84
C VAL A 120 -15.25 7.21 20.58
N LEU A 121 -13.94 7.22 20.34
CA LEU A 121 -12.96 8.15 20.88
C LEU A 121 -13.01 9.57 20.28
N LYS A 122 -13.88 9.84 19.28
CA LYS A 122 -14.19 11.22 18.83
C LYS A 122 -14.67 12.14 19.96
N GLY A 123 -15.07 11.61 21.11
CA GLY A 123 -15.33 12.38 22.33
C GLY A 123 -14.09 12.93 23.05
N THR A 124 -12.86 12.57 22.62
CA THR A 124 -11.62 12.98 23.31
C THR A 124 -10.91 14.18 22.66
N ARG A 125 -11.47 14.74 21.58
CA ARG A 125 -11.19 16.14 21.24
C ARG A 125 -11.90 17.00 22.29
N ARG A 126 -11.25 17.18 23.45
CA ARG A 126 -11.57 18.24 24.40
C ARG A 126 -11.67 19.52 23.57
N ILE A 127 -12.88 20.04 23.42
CA ILE A 127 -13.10 21.45 23.18
C ILE A 127 -12.39 22.13 24.35
N LEU A 128 -11.22 22.70 24.09
CA LEU A 128 -10.61 23.65 25.00
C LEU A 128 -11.62 24.81 25.09
N LYS A 129 -12.32 24.87 26.23
CA LYS A 129 -13.06 26.05 26.67
C LYS A 129 -12.08 27.09 27.15
#